data_AF-A0A1N7LK53-F1
#
_entry.id   AF-A0A1N7LK53-F1
#
_cell.length_a   1.000
_cell.length_b   1.000
_cell.length_c   1.000
_cell.angle_alpha   90.00
_cell.angle_beta   90.00
_cell.angle_gamma   90.00
#
_symmetry.space_group_name_H-M   'P 1'
#
loop_
_entity.id
_entity.type
_entity.pdbx_description
1 polymer ?
#
loop_
_entity_poly.entity_id
_entity_poly.type
_entity_poly.pdbx_seq_one_letter_code
_entity_poly.pdbx_strand_id
1 'polypeptide(L)'
;MKLKFIFIVIVLFLFSCKKENKNMEIKIQSNIHSEISTDINSLQKLMNLSKFRPEKVKFKYTYIDNSEGRVLGPSDSFLEAILYFDEQTMKKIWDLDKNTNFVFPNYTKKDFEFDWLDEKIINELKQSDGMKAAHPDFIFDTYNGKCWYLKNKILFIKTVN
;
A
#
# COMPACT_ATOMS: atom_id res chain seq x y z
N MET A 1 -41.41 -24.52 -69.63
CA MET A 1 -41.47 -23.15 -70.17
C MET A 1 -41.26 -22.18 -69.02
N LYS A 2 -40.55 -21.07 -69.27
CA LYS A 2 -39.77 -20.26 -68.31
C LYS A 2 -40.59 -19.67 -67.15
N LEU A 3 -40.19 -19.94 -65.89
CA LEU A 3 -40.66 -19.24 -64.70
C LEU A 3 -39.69 -18.07 -64.43
N LYS A 4 -40.15 -16.83 -64.64
CA LYS A 4 -39.36 -15.62 -64.37
C LYS A 4 -39.57 -15.21 -62.91
N PHE A 5 -38.55 -15.38 -62.06
CA PHE A 5 -38.53 -14.76 -60.73
C PHE A 5 -38.12 -13.30 -60.87
N ILE A 6 -39.02 -12.39 -60.48
CA ILE A 6 -38.78 -10.96 -60.40
C ILE A 6 -38.14 -10.69 -59.03
N PHE A 7 -36.90 -10.23 -59.03
CA PHE A 7 -36.15 -9.82 -57.84
C PHE A 7 -36.63 -8.42 -57.41
N ILE A 8 -37.34 -8.32 -56.29
CA ILE A 8 -37.69 -7.04 -55.66
C ILE A 8 -36.50 -6.62 -54.80
N VAL A 9 -35.80 -5.57 -55.23
CA VAL A 9 -34.72 -4.93 -54.48
C VAL A 9 -35.34 -4.11 -53.34
N ILE A 10 -35.21 -4.59 -52.11
CA ILE A 10 -35.56 -3.86 -50.90
C ILE A 10 -34.42 -2.89 -50.59
N VAL A 11 -34.67 -1.60 -50.78
CA VAL A 11 -33.78 -0.51 -50.36
C VAL A 11 -33.98 -0.29 -48.85
N LEU A 12 -33.03 -0.78 -48.04
CA LEU A 12 -32.92 -0.42 -46.63
C LEU A 12 -32.13 0.90 -46.51
N PHE A 13 -32.84 2.02 -46.40
CA PHE A 13 -32.26 3.28 -45.93
C PHE A 13 -32.04 3.20 -44.41
N LEU A 14 -30.85 2.75 -44.00
CA LEU A 14 -30.35 2.92 -42.64
C LEU A 14 -29.70 4.30 -42.51
N PHE A 15 -30.50 5.35 -42.35
CA PHE A 15 -30.01 6.59 -41.74
C PHE A 15 -29.96 6.39 -40.22
N SER A 16 -28.92 5.71 -39.75
CA SER A 16 -28.53 5.78 -38.34
C SER A 16 -27.59 6.96 -38.18
N CYS A 17 -28.11 8.05 -37.60
CA CYS A 17 -27.29 9.17 -37.14
C CYS A 17 -26.26 8.63 -36.14
N LYS A 18 -25.00 8.55 -36.58
CA LYS A 18 -23.87 8.26 -35.72
C LYS A 18 -23.63 9.51 -34.87
N LYS A 19 -24.23 9.54 -33.67
CA LYS A 19 -23.91 10.53 -32.65
C LYS A 19 -22.49 10.23 -32.20
N GLU A 20 -21.53 11.06 -32.61
CA GLU A 20 -20.19 11.04 -32.03
C GLU A 20 -20.32 11.37 -30.54
N ASN A 21 -20.25 10.34 -29.70
CA ASN A 21 -19.89 10.53 -28.31
C ASN A 21 -18.45 11.04 -28.31
N LYS A 22 -18.29 12.36 -28.22
CA LYS A 22 -17.08 12.95 -27.66
C LYS A 22 -16.97 12.37 -26.25
N ASN A 23 -16.19 11.32 -26.10
CA ASN A 23 -15.65 10.96 -24.80
C ASN A 23 -14.90 12.20 -24.32
N MET A 24 -15.56 12.96 -23.47
CA MET A 24 -14.91 13.94 -22.63
C MET A 24 -13.97 13.10 -21.76
N GLU A 25 -12.69 13.07 -22.12
CA GLU A 25 -11.65 12.66 -21.19
C GLU A 25 -11.76 13.60 -20.00
N ILE A 26 -12.51 13.18 -18.98
CA ILE A 26 -12.45 13.78 -17.67
C ILE A 26 -11.03 13.48 -17.22
N LYS A 27 -10.18 14.51 -17.32
CA LYS A 27 -8.84 14.49 -16.73
C LYS A 27 -9.04 14.50 -15.22
N ILE A 28 -9.32 13.34 -14.64
CA ILE A 28 -9.38 13.15 -13.19
C ILE A 28 -7.95 13.34 -12.71
N GLN A 29 -7.61 14.57 -12.31
CA GLN A 29 -6.38 14.83 -11.61
C GLN A 29 -6.52 14.13 -10.26
N SER A 30 -5.82 13.00 -10.10
CA SER A 30 -5.81 12.25 -8.85
C SER A 30 -5.28 13.18 -7.75
N ASN A 31 -6.08 13.45 -6.72
CA ASN A 31 -5.65 14.18 -5.54
C ASN A 31 -4.88 13.28 -4.55
N ILE A 32 -4.42 12.12 -5.01
CA ILE A 32 -3.57 11.21 -4.23
C ILE A 32 -2.12 11.60 -4.47
N HIS A 33 -1.43 11.95 -3.38
CA HIS A 33 -0.01 12.24 -3.36
C HIS A 33 0.73 11.07 -2.69
N SER A 34 1.90 10.74 -3.21
CA SER A 34 2.81 9.78 -2.59
C SER A 34 4.23 10.33 -2.58
N GLU A 35 4.88 10.24 -1.44
CA GLU A 35 6.29 10.64 -1.26
C GLU A 35 7.09 9.47 -0.69
N ILE A 36 8.27 9.22 -1.25
CA ILE A 36 9.25 8.29 -0.69
C ILE A 36 10.37 9.09 -0.03
N SER A 37 10.67 8.78 1.22
CA SER A 37 11.70 9.47 2.00
C SER A 37 12.53 8.49 2.83
N THR A 38 13.73 8.94 3.19
CA THR A 38 14.67 8.25 4.10
C THR A 38 14.95 9.08 5.35
N ASP A 39 14.28 10.23 5.52
CA ASP A 39 14.46 11.08 6.70
C ASP A 39 13.67 10.54 7.90
N ILE A 40 14.41 10.04 8.89
CA ILE A 40 13.86 9.52 10.14
C ILE A 40 13.06 10.55 10.93
N ASN A 41 13.41 11.85 10.84
CA ASN A 41 12.69 12.89 11.56
C ASN A 41 11.32 13.15 10.93
N SER A 42 11.21 13.04 9.61
CA SER A 42 9.93 13.05 8.90
C SER A 42 9.08 11.82 9.25
N LEU A 43 9.67 10.62 9.31
CA LEU A 43 8.95 9.41 9.75
C LEU A 43 8.42 9.53 11.19
N GLN A 44 9.20 10.13 12.10
CA GLN A 44 8.81 10.30 13.50
C GLN A 44 7.55 11.17 13.68
N LYS A 45 7.20 12.00 12.69
CA LYS A 45 5.94 12.76 12.69
C LYS A 45 4.73 11.87 12.37
N LEU A 46 4.95 10.72 11.74
CA LEU A 46 3.92 9.80 11.26
C LEU A 46 3.74 8.57 12.16
N MET A 47 4.78 8.21 12.92
CA MET A 47 4.75 7.08 13.86
C MET A 47 5.65 7.29 15.07
N ASN A 48 5.34 6.63 16.19
CA ASN A 48 6.11 6.72 17.41
C ASN A 48 7.40 5.87 17.30
N LEU A 49 8.56 6.53 17.39
CA LEU A 49 9.89 5.91 17.37
C LEU A 49 10.64 6.07 18.71
N SER A 50 9.94 6.43 19.79
CA SER A 50 10.56 6.76 21.09
C SER A 50 11.14 5.54 21.80
N LYS A 51 10.48 4.39 21.70
CA LYS A 51 10.90 3.15 22.36
C LYS A 51 12.08 2.48 21.65
N PHE A 52 12.01 2.42 20.33
CA PHE A 52 13.06 1.85 19.48
C PHE A 52 13.28 2.75 18.26
N ARG A 53 14.37 3.51 18.30
CA ARG A 53 14.77 4.35 17.17
C ARG A 53 15.60 3.52 16.17
N PRO A 54 15.18 3.40 14.90
CA PRO A 54 15.98 2.73 13.88
C PRO A 54 17.22 3.54 13.49
N GLU A 55 18.25 2.86 12.98
CA GLU A 55 19.45 3.50 12.42
C GLU A 55 19.18 4.18 11.08
N LYS A 56 18.33 3.54 10.27
CA LYS A 56 17.95 4.01 8.92
C LYS A 56 16.50 3.68 8.66
N VAL A 57 15.88 4.45 7.77
CA VAL A 57 14.52 4.23 7.32
C VAL A 57 14.42 4.46 5.81
N LYS A 58 13.47 3.80 5.18
CA LYS A 58 12.93 4.17 3.86
C LYS A 58 11.43 3.95 3.95
N PHE A 59 10.64 4.93 3.58
CA PHE A 59 9.18 4.84 3.71
C PHE A 59 8.48 5.57 2.58
N LYS A 60 7.29 5.11 2.24
CA LYS A 60 6.34 5.75 1.33
C LYS A 60 5.15 6.22 2.14
N TYR A 61 4.88 7.52 2.09
CA TYR A 61 3.68 8.11 2.66
C TYR A 61 2.73 8.48 1.51
N THR A 62 1.52 7.95 1.54
CA THR A 62 0.47 8.25 0.57
C THR A 62 -0.67 8.95 1.27
N TYR A 63 -1.17 10.06 0.72
CA TYR A 63 -2.29 10.79 1.29
C TYR A 63 -3.19 11.38 0.20
N ILE A 64 -4.45 11.60 0.55
CA ILE A 64 -5.42 12.33 -0.26
C ILE A 64 -5.35 13.80 0.13
N ASP A 65 -5.00 14.67 -0.82
CA ASP A 65 -5.09 16.12 -0.65
C ASP A 65 -6.56 16.54 -0.71
N ASN A 66 -7.07 16.94 0.45
CA ASN A 66 -8.44 17.41 0.66
C ASN A 66 -8.50 18.93 0.88
N SER A 67 -7.48 19.68 0.46
CA SER A 67 -7.42 21.15 0.61
C SER A 67 -8.63 21.88 0.01
N GLU A 68 -9.38 21.25 -0.89
CA GLU A 68 -10.63 21.75 -1.46
C GLU A 68 -11.89 21.55 -0.57
N GLY A 69 -11.74 21.24 0.72
CA GLY A 69 -12.83 21.37 1.71
C GLY A 69 -13.48 20.07 2.18
N ARG A 70 -12.80 18.93 2.03
CA ARG A 70 -13.22 17.66 2.63
C ARG A 70 -12.49 17.43 3.96
N VAL A 71 -13.20 16.96 4.99
CA VAL A 71 -12.59 16.53 6.24
C VAL A 71 -11.82 15.23 6.00
N LEU A 72 -10.56 15.17 6.45
CA LEU A 72 -9.73 13.97 6.38
C LEU A 72 -10.43 12.82 7.12
N GLY A 73 -10.76 11.77 6.37
CA GLY A 73 -11.18 10.49 6.90
C GLY A 73 -9.98 9.67 7.38
N PRO A 74 -10.19 8.68 8.26
CA PRO A 74 -9.12 7.83 8.73
C PRO A 74 -8.42 7.09 7.57
N SER A 75 -9.12 6.76 6.49
CA SER A 75 -8.54 6.07 5.33
C SER A 75 -7.83 7.00 4.32
N ASP A 76 -7.67 8.29 4.63
CA ASP A 76 -7.16 9.27 3.68
C ASP A 76 -5.63 9.34 3.67
N SER A 77 -4.93 8.65 4.58
CA SER A 77 -3.48 8.50 4.47
C SER A 77 -2.92 7.16 4.96
N PHE A 78 -1.84 6.72 4.33
CA PHE A 78 -1.26 5.40 4.46
C PHE A 78 0.27 5.47 4.45
N LEU A 79 0.88 4.68 5.33
CA LEU A 79 2.33 4.60 5.51
C LEU A 79 2.77 3.16 5.25
N GLU A 80 3.77 3.02 4.38
CA GLU A 80 4.57 1.81 4.20
C GLU A 80 6.02 2.13 4.57
N ALA A 81 6.67 1.35 5.40
CA ALA A 81 8.02 1.63 5.86
C ALA A 81 8.88 0.38 5.98
N ILE A 82 10.18 0.56 5.78
CA ILE A 82 11.23 -0.35 6.22
C ILE A 82 12.12 0.37 7.21
N LEU A 83 12.27 -0.21 8.39
CA LEU A 83 13.05 0.32 9.50
C LEU A 83 14.24 -0.61 9.73
N TYR A 84 15.45 -0.06 9.76
CA TYR A 84 16.69 -0.83 9.94
C TYR A 84 17.22 -0.63 11.37
N PHE A 85 17.58 -1.71 12.03
CA PHE A 85 18.08 -1.70 13.41
C PHE A 85 19.44 -2.38 13.49
N ASP A 86 20.24 -2.00 14.49
CA ASP A 86 21.40 -2.80 14.88
C ASP A 86 20.95 -4.13 15.51
N GLU A 87 21.85 -5.11 15.55
CA GLU A 87 21.56 -6.45 16.05
C GLU A 87 21.14 -6.47 17.53
N GLN A 88 21.70 -5.57 18.36
CA GLN A 88 21.36 -5.53 19.79
C GLN A 88 19.94 -5.00 19.99
N THR A 89 19.56 -3.96 19.27
CA THR A 89 18.20 -3.42 19.29
C THR A 89 17.20 -4.41 18.72
N MET A 90 17.52 -5.06 17.59
CA MET A 90 16.64 -6.07 17.01
C MET A 90 16.42 -7.25 17.96
N LYS A 91 17.46 -7.71 18.66
CA LYS A 91 17.35 -8.75 19.68
C LYS A 91 16.41 -8.33 20.81
N LYS A 92 16.53 -7.10 21.32
CA LYS A 92 15.64 -6.58 22.38
C LYS A 92 14.18 -6.55 21.93
N ILE A 93 13.92 -6.15 20.67
CA ILE A 93 12.58 -6.15 20.09
C ILE A 93 12.02 -7.59 20.06
N TRP A 94 12.78 -8.55 19.55
CA TRP A 94 12.36 -9.96 19.50
C TRP A 94 12.12 -10.56 20.88
N ASP A 95 13.00 -10.28 21.84
CA ASP A 95 12.84 -10.77 23.21
C ASP A 95 11.57 -10.19 23.85
N LEU A 96 11.24 -8.93 23.55
CA LEU A 96 10.03 -8.30 24.05
C LEU A 96 8.77 -8.93 23.45
N ASP A 97 8.73 -9.16 22.14
CA ASP A 97 7.58 -9.70 21.41
C ASP A 97 7.30 -11.19 21.75
N LYS A 98 8.35 -12.01 21.86
CA LYS A 98 8.24 -13.45 22.19
C LYS A 98 7.68 -13.74 23.57
N ASN A 99 7.84 -12.82 24.51
CA ASN A 99 7.40 -13.00 25.90
C ASN A 99 5.93 -12.61 26.11
N THR A 100 5.18 -12.39 25.02
CA THR A 100 3.80 -11.94 25.08
C THR A 100 2.84 -13.07 24.70
N ASN A 101 1.77 -13.25 25.48
CA ASN A 101 0.76 -14.31 25.26
C ASN A 101 -0.36 -13.82 24.32
N PHE A 102 -0.01 -13.25 23.18
CA PHE A 102 -0.97 -12.68 22.24
C PHE A 102 -1.29 -13.63 21.08
N VAL A 103 -2.50 -13.47 20.54
CA VAL A 103 -2.91 -14.17 19.32
C VAL A 103 -2.07 -13.65 18.17
N PHE A 104 -1.43 -14.57 17.44
CA PHE A 104 -0.63 -14.23 16.27
C PHE A 104 -1.45 -13.36 15.29
N PRO A 105 -0.88 -12.24 14.81
CA PRO A 105 -1.58 -11.39 13.87
C PRO A 105 -1.93 -12.12 12.56
N ASN A 106 -3.14 -11.89 12.05
CA ASN A 106 -3.63 -12.53 10.82
C ASN A 106 -3.23 -11.75 9.55
N TYR A 107 -1.93 -11.61 9.31
CA TYR A 107 -1.41 -11.07 8.06
C TYR A 107 -0.20 -11.87 7.58
N THR A 108 0.14 -11.70 6.30
CA THR A 108 1.11 -12.53 5.59
C THR A 108 2.24 -11.67 5.02
N LYS A 109 3.36 -12.30 4.66
CA LYS A 109 4.45 -11.58 3.97
C LYS A 109 4.02 -10.85 2.69
N LYS A 110 2.94 -11.31 2.02
CA LYS A 110 2.41 -10.66 0.82
C LYS A 110 1.92 -9.23 1.08
N ASP A 111 1.43 -8.96 2.30
CA ASP A 111 1.00 -7.62 2.70
C ASP A 111 2.16 -6.61 2.73
N PHE A 112 3.41 -7.09 2.66
CA PHE A 112 4.63 -6.28 2.76
C PHE A 112 5.48 -6.29 1.48
N GLU A 113 4.98 -6.83 0.37
CA GLU A 113 5.64 -6.80 -0.95
C GLU A 113 5.46 -5.42 -1.62
N PHE A 114 5.97 -4.35 -1.00
CA PHE A 114 5.78 -2.99 -1.53
C PHE A 114 6.48 -2.82 -2.88
N ASP A 115 5.82 -2.10 -3.79
CA ASP A 115 6.30 -1.86 -5.16
C ASP A 115 7.64 -1.10 -5.23
N TRP A 116 7.97 -0.33 -4.18
CA TRP A 116 9.16 0.50 -4.07
C TRP A 116 10.32 -0.15 -3.30
N LEU A 117 10.14 -1.37 -2.78
CA LEU A 117 11.22 -2.09 -2.11
C LEU A 117 12.27 -2.58 -3.10
N ASP A 118 13.53 -2.50 -2.68
CA ASP A 118 14.63 -3.02 -3.47
C ASP A 118 14.52 -4.55 -3.58
N GLU A 119 14.88 -5.12 -4.74
CA GLU A 119 14.74 -6.55 -5.03
C GLU A 119 15.38 -7.44 -3.96
N LYS A 120 16.52 -7.01 -3.40
CA LYS A 120 17.20 -7.72 -2.30
C LYS A 120 16.29 -7.88 -1.07
N ILE A 121 15.52 -6.85 -0.71
CA ILE A 121 14.58 -6.90 0.41
C ILE A 121 13.40 -7.80 0.09
N ILE A 122 12.86 -7.70 -1.13
CA ILE A 122 11.77 -8.58 -1.59
C ILE A 122 12.21 -10.06 -1.53
N ASN A 123 13.44 -10.37 -1.93
CA ASN A 123 13.97 -11.73 -1.85
C ASN A 123 14.13 -12.20 -0.39
N GLU A 124 14.64 -11.34 0.50
CA GLU A 124 14.70 -11.63 1.94
C GLU A 124 13.30 -11.89 2.52
N LEU A 125 12.30 -11.08 2.16
CA LEU A 125 10.91 -11.22 2.56
C LEU A 125 10.30 -12.55 2.07
N LYS A 126 10.53 -12.92 0.81
CA LYS A 126 10.06 -14.18 0.23
C LYS A 126 10.65 -15.40 0.93
N GLN A 127 11.92 -15.33 1.35
CA GLN A 127 12.62 -16.37 2.10
C GLN A 127 12.33 -16.33 3.60
N SER A 128 11.59 -15.34 4.07
CA SER A 128 11.29 -15.21 5.49
C SER A 128 10.24 -16.25 5.92
N ASP A 129 10.59 -17.11 6.88
CA ASP A 129 9.70 -18.15 7.43
C ASP A 129 8.47 -17.60 8.17
N GLY A 130 7.44 -18.44 8.29
CA GLY A 130 6.06 -18.07 8.61
C GLY A 130 5.74 -17.55 10.02
N MET A 131 6.70 -17.37 10.93
CA MET A 131 6.47 -16.76 12.25
C MET A 131 7.22 -15.44 12.39
N LYS A 132 6.79 -14.43 11.63
CA LYS A 132 7.43 -13.11 11.59
C LYS A 132 6.45 -11.94 11.65
N ALA A 133 5.17 -12.22 11.91
CA ALA A 133 4.22 -11.19 12.28
C ALA A 133 4.55 -10.68 13.68
N ALA A 134 4.78 -9.37 13.79
CA ALA A 134 5.18 -8.72 15.02
C ALA A 134 4.09 -7.77 15.52
N HIS A 135 3.92 -7.68 16.83
CA HIS A 135 2.91 -6.81 17.44
C HIS A 135 3.38 -5.34 17.42
N PRO A 136 2.80 -4.47 16.56
CA PRO A 136 3.26 -3.09 16.39
C PRO A 136 3.04 -2.22 17.63
N ASP A 137 2.08 -2.57 18.48
CA ASP A 137 1.79 -1.92 19.75
C ASP A 137 2.95 -2.03 20.74
N PHE A 138 3.75 -3.10 20.67
CA PHE A 138 4.91 -3.24 21.54
C PHE A 138 6.14 -2.46 21.10
N ILE A 139 6.21 -2.07 19.82
CA ILE A 139 7.39 -1.46 19.23
C ILE A 139 7.16 0.03 19.00
N PHE A 140 5.96 0.38 18.53
CA PHE A 140 5.59 1.70 18.02
C PHE A 140 4.30 2.24 18.67
N ASP A 141 3.82 1.64 19.76
CA ASP A 141 2.63 2.05 20.53
C ASP A 141 1.40 2.32 19.63
N THR A 142 1.15 1.43 18.67
CA THR A 142 0.08 1.60 17.68
C THR A 142 -0.73 0.33 17.46
N TYR A 143 -2.06 0.44 17.56
CA TYR A 143 -2.99 -0.70 17.41
C TYR A 143 -3.50 -0.90 15.98
N ASN A 144 -3.31 0.08 15.09
CA ASN A 144 -3.76 0.05 13.69
C ASN A 144 -2.62 -0.14 12.67
N GLY A 145 -1.52 -0.74 13.12
CA GLY A 145 -0.39 -1.08 12.25
C GLY A 145 -0.31 -2.59 11.98
N LYS A 146 0.60 -2.97 11.08
CA LYS A 146 1.07 -4.35 10.92
C LYS A 146 2.59 -4.31 10.80
N CYS A 147 3.27 -5.28 11.41
CA CYS A 147 4.73 -5.40 11.31
C CYS A 147 5.14 -6.79 10.83
N TRP A 148 6.17 -6.84 9.99
CA TRP A 148 6.84 -8.07 9.58
C TRP A 148 8.34 -8.00 9.85
N TYR A 149 8.86 -8.98 10.58
CA TYR A 149 10.29 -9.08 10.86
C TYR A 149 11.07 -9.63 9.67
N LEU A 150 12.20 -8.99 9.40
CA LEU A 150 13.33 -9.54 8.65
C LEU A 150 14.52 -9.68 9.60
N LYS A 151 15.75 -9.95 9.10
CA LYS A 151 16.89 -10.23 10.00
C LYS A 151 17.19 -9.07 10.96
N ASN A 152 17.39 -7.87 10.43
CA ASN A 152 17.70 -6.65 11.20
C ASN A 152 16.81 -5.49 10.73
N LYS A 153 15.59 -5.83 10.30
CA LYS A 153 14.67 -4.87 9.71
C LYS A 153 13.24 -5.21 10.09
N ILE A 154 12.41 -4.20 10.12
CA ILE A 154 10.97 -4.33 10.31
C ILE A 154 10.31 -3.67 9.10
N LEU A 155 9.45 -4.43 8.41
CA LEU A 155 8.51 -3.85 7.46
C LEU A 155 7.27 -3.44 8.24
N PHE A 156 6.74 -2.26 7.98
CA PHE A 156 5.62 -1.68 8.71
C PHE A 156 4.60 -1.12 7.73
N ILE A 157 3.32 -1.37 8.00
CA ILE A 157 2.22 -0.68 7.34
C ILE A 157 1.24 -0.12 8.36
N LYS A 158 0.70 1.06 8.09
CA LYS A 158 -0.30 1.69 8.94
C LYS A 158 -1.12 2.73 8.19
N THR A 159 -2.38 2.84 8.56
CA THR A 159 -3.21 4.00 8.24
C THR A 159 -2.86 5.16 9.19
N VAL A 160 -2.52 6.32 8.62
CA VAL A 160 -2.13 7.51 9.38
C VAL A 160 -3.36 8.41 9.53
N ASN A 161 -3.66 8.80 10.77
CA ASN A 161 -4.76 9.70 11.11
C ASN A 161 -4.19 11.05 11.57
#